data_AF-A0AAU7RUX5-F1
#
_entry.id   AF-A0AAU7RUX5-F1
#
_cell.length_a   1.000
_cell.length_b   1.000
_cell.length_c   1.000
_cell.angle_alpha   90.00
_cell.angle_beta   90.00
_cell.angle_gamma   90.00
#
_symmetry.space_group_name_H-M   'P 1'
#
loop_
_entity.id
_entity.type
_entity.pdbx_description
1 polymer ?
#
loop_
_entity_poly.entity_id
_entity_poly.type
_entity_poly.pdbx_seq_one_letter_code
_entity_poly.pdbx_strand_id
1 'polypeptide(L)'
;MAVMISTRTLRDAPGGNSIGIDAPARAKVSILDTKIPWVEIQIPGIADTPKGWVAEAAVDLNSDTPGPLDKLAFASQCAWQAIIYDVSAHYLVAVASLRTDITDGPHANGAETGPFSLSPQVWGAYAQRPEVLGQFAAADINDWLVQCVVFAVITRITQKTLATLLSDQPTVRELYLAQIVGTAAAAAAIADPSTSLASKLNAVDASELGREGIEPQKIAASLLNLTGAAALDKLGAALDTALKNTSQFIATVAAEILSSSDATLSPTTSPSVSINFDAAKIPPKRKDMAQLIVQRFQEAGYGAIQEVAALANAIAESGLDPTIKSAGTEKSYGLFQLNQNGVGAGHSADELRDPERNIAIMLQYMSGEEHASDLLFRAATSLQDAVSIFVRKFERPADTAGAITTRLQIAVNLVH
;
A
#
# COMPACT_ATOMS: atom_id res chain seq x y z
N MET A 1 16.11 -0.74 18.66
CA MET A 1 16.35 -0.90 17.20
C MET A 1 16.93 0.40 16.70
N ALA A 2 17.83 0.37 15.72
CA ALA A 2 18.39 1.60 15.17
C ALA A 2 17.31 2.38 14.41
N VAL A 3 17.55 3.67 14.18
CA VAL A 3 16.59 4.56 13.53
C VAL A 3 17.27 5.31 12.39
N MET A 4 16.64 5.38 11.22
CA MET A 4 17.13 6.21 10.13
C MET A 4 17.18 7.69 10.55
N ILE A 5 18.30 8.37 10.38
CA ILE A 5 18.44 9.83 10.60
C ILE A 5 17.87 10.60 9.40
N SER A 6 18.06 10.07 8.19
CA SER A 6 17.64 10.70 6.94
C SER A 6 17.27 9.66 5.90
N THR A 7 16.33 9.97 5.00
CA THR A 7 15.90 9.05 3.95
C THR A 7 17.07 8.67 3.06
N ARG A 8 17.24 7.38 2.79
CA ARG A 8 18.29 6.85 1.91
C ARG A 8 17.76 5.72 1.07
N THR A 9 18.10 5.74 -0.21
CA THR A 9 17.94 4.57 -1.07
C THR A 9 18.93 3.49 -0.67
N LEU A 10 18.42 2.30 -0.40
CA LEU A 10 19.16 1.09 -0.09
C LEU A 10 20.10 0.72 -1.25
N ARG A 11 21.23 0.09 -0.92
CA ARG A 11 22.23 -0.39 -1.89
C ARG A 11 22.49 -1.88 -1.75
N ASP A 12 22.92 -2.51 -2.84
CA ASP A 12 23.25 -3.95 -2.90
C ASP A 12 24.54 -4.33 -2.16
N ALA A 13 25.47 -3.38 -2.06
CA ALA A 13 26.76 -3.51 -1.37
C ALA A 13 27.18 -2.15 -0.77
N PRO A 14 28.20 -2.12 0.12
CA PRO A 14 28.80 -0.87 0.61
C PRO A 14 29.23 0.05 -0.56
N GLY A 15 28.55 1.17 -0.75
CA GLY A 15 28.79 2.09 -1.88
C GLY A 15 28.39 1.54 -3.25
N GLY A 16 27.71 0.40 -3.30
CA GLY A 16 27.25 -0.27 -4.51
C GLY A 16 26.06 0.41 -5.17
N ASN A 17 25.41 -0.30 -6.08
CA ASN A 17 24.29 0.26 -6.83
C ASN A 17 23.05 0.41 -5.95
N SER A 18 22.23 1.41 -6.28
CA SER A 18 20.91 1.57 -5.68
C SER A 18 20.05 0.36 -6.03
N ILE A 19 19.33 -0.19 -5.06
CA ILE A 19 18.31 -1.22 -5.31
C ILE A 19 16.91 -0.63 -5.46
N GLY A 20 16.79 0.70 -5.50
CA GLY A 20 15.54 1.42 -5.76
C GLY A 20 14.52 1.39 -4.61
N ILE A 21 14.93 0.96 -3.42
CA ILE A 21 14.09 0.92 -2.22
C ILE A 21 14.57 2.03 -1.28
N ASP A 22 13.69 2.95 -0.90
CA ASP A 22 14.02 3.98 0.09
C ASP A 22 13.76 3.49 1.51
N ALA A 23 14.75 3.65 2.37
CA ALA A 23 14.60 3.61 3.82
C ALA A 23 14.22 5.03 4.30
N PRO A 24 12.98 5.26 4.73
CA PRO A 24 12.53 6.60 5.13
C PRO A 24 13.28 7.10 6.35
N ALA A 25 13.53 8.41 6.43
CA ALA A 25 13.97 9.05 7.66
C ALA A 25 13.05 8.66 8.82
N ARG A 26 13.65 8.44 9.99
CA ARG A 26 13.01 8.01 11.24
C ARG A 26 12.34 6.63 11.20
N ALA A 27 12.42 5.87 10.11
CA ALA A 27 12.05 4.46 10.11
C ALA A 27 12.93 3.69 11.10
N LYS A 28 12.30 2.84 11.92
CA LYS A 28 13.04 1.85 12.72
C LYS A 28 13.63 0.82 11.77
N VAL A 29 14.88 0.43 12.02
CA VAL A 29 15.59 -0.54 11.21
C VAL A 29 16.34 -1.53 12.09
N SER A 30 16.39 -2.78 11.63
CA SER A 30 17.29 -3.77 12.22
C SER A 30 18.65 -3.66 11.54
N ILE A 31 19.72 -3.64 12.34
CA ILE A 31 21.09 -3.66 11.80
C ILE A 31 21.48 -5.11 11.55
N LEU A 32 21.86 -5.42 10.31
CA LEU A 32 22.25 -6.77 9.89
C LEU A 32 23.77 -6.94 9.86
N ASP A 33 24.49 -5.94 9.33
CA ASP A 33 25.96 -5.94 9.20
C ASP A 33 26.50 -4.51 9.27
N THR A 34 27.78 -4.33 9.59
CA THR A 34 28.44 -3.01 9.67
C THR A 34 29.81 -3.05 9.02
N LYS A 35 30.02 -2.21 8.01
CA LYS A 35 31.28 -2.04 7.27
C LYS A 35 31.52 -0.55 7.04
N ILE A 36 32.14 0.10 8.02
CA ILE A 36 32.40 1.55 8.03
C ILE A 36 32.91 2.04 6.66
N PRO A 37 32.29 3.07 6.04
CA PRO A 37 31.24 3.95 6.59
C PRO A 37 29.80 3.51 6.26
N TRP A 38 29.56 2.21 6.07
CA TRP A 38 28.27 1.65 5.65
C TRP A 38 27.69 0.69 6.69
N VAL A 39 26.37 0.60 6.72
CA VAL A 39 25.61 -0.31 7.57
C VAL A 39 24.54 -1.00 6.72
N GLU A 40 24.44 -2.32 6.83
CA GLU A 40 23.35 -3.08 6.23
C GLU A 40 22.16 -3.02 7.18
N ILE A 41 21.05 -2.51 6.69
CA ILE A 41 19.82 -2.34 7.45
C ILE A 41 18.73 -3.21 6.87
N GLN A 42 17.74 -3.52 7.69
CA GLN A 42 16.48 -4.15 7.31
C GLN A 42 15.34 -3.27 7.81
N ILE A 43 14.40 -2.94 6.92
CA ILE A 43 13.21 -2.18 7.27
C ILE A 43 12.13 -3.18 7.71
N PRO A 44 11.70 -3.19 8.98
CA PRO A 44 10.60 -4.02 9.45
C PRO A 44 9.26 -3.54 8.86
N GLY A 45 8.22 -4.36 8.97
CA GLY A 45 6.84 -3.99 8.65
C GLY A 45 6.49 -3.75 7.17
N ILE A 46 7.48 -3.54 6.31
CA ILE A 46 7.28 -3.61 4.85
C ILE A 46 7.31 -5.08 4.43
N ALA A 47 6.42 -5.48 3.51
CA ALA A 47 6.43 -6.81 2.91
C ALA A 47 7.85 -7.17 2.41
N ASP A 48 8.29 -8.40 2.71
CA ASP A 48 9.63 -8.95 2.46
C ASP A 48 10.79 -8.36 3.29
N THR A 49 10.51 -7.45 4.21
CA THR A 49 11.51 -6.84 5.12
C THR A 49 12.77 -6.39 4.37
N PRO A 50 12.62 -5.42 3.43
CA PRO A 50 13.68 -5.06 2.51
C PRO A 50 14.95 -4.70 3.26
N LYS A 51 16.09 -5.21 2.75
CA LYS A 51 17.40 -5.00 3.33
C LYS A 51 18.37 -4.42 2.31
N GLY A 52 19.34 -3.66 2.80
CA GLY A 52 20.40 -3.12 1.97
C GLY A 52 21.30 -2.17 2.73
N TRP A 53 22.33 -1.70 2.04
CA TRP A 53 23.37 -0.86 2.61
C TRP A 53 23.00 0.62 2.53
N VAL A 54 23.18 1.32 3.65
CA VAL A 54 23.11 2.79 3.74
C VAL A 54 24.37 3.32 4.41
N ALA A 55 24.64 4.61 4.24
CA ALA A 55 25.74 5.25 4.97
C ALA A 55 25.44 5.20 6.47
N GLU A 56 26.42 4.81 7.29
CA GLU A 56 26.32 4.75 8.76
C GLU A 56 25.84 6.09 9.34
N ALA A 57 26.33 7.21 8.81
CA ALA A 57 25.91 8.56 9.22
C ALA A 57 24.43 8.86 8.96
N ALA A 58 23.73 8.03 8.18
CA ALA A 58 22.30 8.13 7.95
C ALA A 58 21.47 7.28 8.93
N VAL A 59 22.12 6.60 9.89
CA VAL A 59 21.49 5.71 10.87
C VAL A 59 21.96 6.09 12.26
N ASP A 60 21.02 6.30 13.17
CA ASP A 60 21.29 6.42 14.59
C ASP A 60 21.31 5.00 15.17
N LEU A 61 22.52 4.48 15.35
CA LEU A 61 22.74 3.14 15.90
C LEU A 61 22.38 3.03 17.39
N ASN A 62 22.26 4.17 18.09
CA ASN A 62 22.12 4.23 19.55
C ASN A 62 20.75 4.72 20.02
N SER A 63 19.89 5.20 19.12
CA SER A 63 18.53 5.62 19.45
C SER A 63 17.51 4.57 19.05
N ASP A 64 16.57 4.27 19.96
CA ASP A 64 15.35 3.52 19.67
C ASP A 64 14.12 4.42 19.47
N THR A 65 14.32 5.73 19.68
CA THR A 65 13.25 6.71 19.84
C THR A 65 13.17 7.51 18.56
N PRO A 66 12.13 7.30 17.73
CA PRO A 66 11.92 8.09 16.53
C PRO A 66 11.67 9.55 16.96
N GLY A 67 12.39 10.50 16.37
CA GLY A 67 11.95 11.90 16.39
C GLY A 67 10.61 12.06 15.63
N PRO A 68 10.06 13.29 15.52
CA PRO A 68 8.88 13.53 14.69
C PRO A 68 9.09 12.95 13.28
N LEU A 69 8.07 12.25 12.76
CA LEU A 69 8.13 11.65 11.43
C LEU A 69 8.28 12.73 10.35
N ASP A 70 8.91 12.37 9.24
CA ASP A 70 8.84 13.20 8.04
C ASP A 70 7.39 13.23 7.53
N LYS A 71 6.74 14.40 7.69
CA LYS A 71 5.33 14.58 7.36
C LYS A 71 5.05 14.40 5.86
N LEU A 72 6.04 14.65 4.98
CA LEU A 72 5.88 14.42 3.54
C LEU A 72 5.98 12.94 3.22
N ALA A 73 6.98 12.23 3.76
CA ALA A 73 7.09 10.77 3.58
C ALA A 73 5.86 10.03 4.13
N PHE A 74 5.36 10.47 5.29
CA PHE A 74 4.12 9.95 5.86
C PHE A 74 2.90 10.22 4.95
N ALA A 75 2.81 11.42 4.37
CA ALA A 75 1.74 11.77 3.44
C ALA A 75 1.80 10.94 2.15
N SER A 76 3.00 10.69 1.61
CA SER A 76 3.19 9.80 0.46
C SER A 76 2.71 8.38 0.77
N GLN A 77 3.07 7.84 1.94
CA GLN A 77 2.58 6.53 2.37
C GLN A 77 1.05 6.50 2.50
N CYS A 78 0.45 7.53 3.12
CA CYS A 78 -1.00 7.65 3.22
C CYS A 78 -1.67 7.75 1.84
N ALA A 79 -1.08 8.44 0.87
CA ALA A 79 -1.59 8.53 -0.49
C ALA A 79 -1.58 7.17 -1.19
N TRP A 80 -0.52 6.39 -1.03
CA TRP A 80 -0.47 5.02 -1.55
C TRP A 80 -1.54 4.13 -0.94
N GLN A 81 -1.69 4.14 0.39
CA GLN A 81 -2.72 3.32 1.05
C GLN A 81 -4.14 3.79 0.67
N ALA A 82 -4.34 5.09 0.51
CA ALA A 82 -5.61 5.66 0.07
C ALA A 82 -6.05 5.16 -1.31
N ILE A 83 -5.11 5.08 -2.25
CA ILE A 83 -5.35 4.52 -3.58
C ILE A 83 -5.70 3.02 -3.49
N ILE A 84 -4.94 2.26 -2.69
CA ILE A 84 -5.13 0.81 -2.53
C ILE A 84 -6.49 0.48 -1.94
N TYR A 85 -6.91 1.22 -0.91
CA TYR A 85 -8.10 0.94 -0.11
C TYR A 85 -9.31 1.78 -0.48
N ASP A 86 -9.18 2.63 -1.51
CA ASP A 86 -10.24 3.51 -1.99
C ASP A 86 -10.81 4.38 -0.85
N VAL A 87 -9.91 5.13 -0.22
CA VAL A 87 -10.19 6.11 0.84
C VAL A 87 -9.46 7.43 0.56
N SER A 88 -9.77 8.49 1.30
CA SER A 88 -9.13 9.79 1.11
C SER A 88 -7.75 9.87 1.79
N ALA A 89 -6.69 10.08 1.00
CA ALA A 89 -5.33 10.32 1.51
C ALA A 89 -5.29 11.51 2.48
N HIS A 90 -6.00 12.58 2.11
CA HIS A 90 -6.07 13.80 2.92
C HIS A 90 -6.71 13.54 4.27
N TYR A 91 -7.74 12.70 4.30
CA TYR A 91 -8.37 12.26 5.55
C TYR A 91 -7.39 11.48 6.44
N LEU A 92 -6.65 10.51 5.88
CA LEU A 92 -5.68 9.72 6.67
C LEU A 92 -4.62 10.64 7.32
N VAL A 93 -4.03 11.55 6.54
CA VAL A 93 -3.02 12.49 7.06
C VAL A 93 -3.60 13.46 8.08
N ALA A 94 -4.81 13.96 7.86
CA ALA A 94 -5.49 14.86 8.80
C ALA A 94 -5.80 14.16 10.13
N VAL A 95 -6.26 12.91 10.12
CA VAL A 95 -6.54 12.17 11.36
C VAL A 95 -5.24 11.89 12.13
N ALA A 96 -4.16 11.50 11.46
CA ALA A 96 -2.86 11.33 12.13
C ALA A 96 -2.35 12.64 12.75
N SER A 97 -2.47 13.76 12.03
CA SER A 97 -2.11 15.09 12.56
C SER A 97 -2.98 15.48 13.75
N LEU A 98 -4.28 15.20 13.68
CA LEU A 98 -5.21 15.51 14.76
C LEU A 98 -4.94 14.68 16.03
N ARG A 99 -4.58 13.40 15.88
CA ARG A 99 -4.38 12.48 17.01
C ARG A 99 -3.02 12.65 17.68
N THR A 100 -1.97 12.85 16.89
CA THR A 100 -0.57 12.77 17.39
C THR A 100 0.37 13.82 16.82
N ASP A 101 -0.14 14.74 15.99
CA ASP A 101 0.67 15.59 15.11
C ASP A 101 1.65 14.82 14.20
N ILE A 102 1.26 13.61 13.77
CA ILE A 102 2.10 12.72 12.94
C ILE A 102 3.39 12.34 13.68
N THR A 103 3.25 11.95 14.95
CA THR A 103 4.38 11.51 15.79
C THR A 103 4.36 9.99 15.93
N ASP A 104 5.53 9.36 15.76
CA ASP A 104 5.70 7.93 16.00
C ASP A 104 6.05 7.62 17.46
N GLY A 105 5.92 6.36 17.86
CA GLY A 105 6.25 5.88 19.20
C GLY A 105 5.07 5.88 20.17
N PRO A 106 5.32 5.49 21.44
CA PRO A 106 4.25 5.32 22.42
C PRO A 106 3.59 6.64 22.81
N HIS A 107 2.27 6.61 22.90
CA HIS A 107 1.36 7.70 23.31
C HIS A 107 0.59 7.31 24.58
N ALA A 108 0.10 8.32 25.31
CA ALA A 108 -0.52 8.16 26.63
C ALA A 108 0.31 7.24 27.54
N ASN A 109 -0.30 6.45 28.43
CA ASN A 109 0.39 5.59 29.42
C ASN A 109 1.23 4.42 28.82
N GLY A 110 1.75 4.56 27.59
CA GLY A 110 2.51 3.54 26.85
C GLY A 110 1.65 2.50 26.12
N ALA A 111 0.33 2.66 26.15
CA ALA A 111 -0.62 1.67 25.63
C ALA A 111 -1.07 1.93 24.19
N GLU A 112 -0.95 3.15 23.69
CA GLU A 112 -1.21 3.50 22.29
C GLU A 112 0.11 3.85 21.62
N THR A 113 0.21 3.71 20.30
CA THR A 113 1.48 3.93 19.62
C THR A 113 1.29 4.44 18.20
N GLY A 114 2.30 5.17 17.72
CA GLY A 114 2.44 5.65 16.36
C GLY A 114 1.45 6.74 15.92
N PRO A 115 1.50 7.14 14.65
CA PRO A 115 0.84 8.37 14.17
C PRO A 115 -0.69 8.36 14.30
N PHE A 116 -1.32 7.19 14.39
CA PHE A 116 -2.77 7.07 14.53
C PHE A 116 -3.22 6.79 15.98
N SER A 117 -2.30 6.75 16.95
CA SER A 117 -2.54 6.39 18.34
C SER A 117 -3.32 5.07 18.47
N LEU A 118 -2.88 4.02 17.76
CA LEU A 118 -3.58 2.75 17.77
C LEU A 118 -3.33 2.01 19.10
N SER A 119 -4.39 1.48 19.70
CA SER A 119 -4.29 0.58 20.84
C SER A 119 -4.18 -0.89 20.40
N PRO A 120 -3.69 -1.80 21.26
CA PRO A 120 -3.73 -3.24 21.01
C PRO A 120 -5.12 -3.79 20.71
N GLN A 121 -6.17 -3.18 21.28
CA GLN A 121 -7.55 -3.59 21.03
C GLN A 121 -8.00 -3.21 19.61
N VAL A 122 -7.76 -1.96 19.20
CA VAL A 122 -8.01 -1.54 17.81
C VAL A 122 -7.18 -2.37 16.85
N TRP A 123 -5.90 -2.60 17.15
CA TRP A 123 -5.04 -3.44 16.33
C TRP A 123 -5.58 -4.85 16.19
N GLY A 124 -5.93 -5.52 17.29
CA GLY A 124 -6.49 -6.87 17.28
C GLY A 124 -7.80 -6.99 16.50
N ALA A 125 -8.59 -5.92 16.43
CA ALA A 125 -9.84 -5.89 15.68
C ALA A 125 -9.65 -5.81 14.15
N TYR A 126 -8.50 -5.30 13.67
CA TYR A 126 -8.29 -5.00 12.25
C TYR A 126 -7.07 -5.65 11.61
N ALA A 127 -5.94 -5.80 12.30
CA ALA A 127 -4.66 -6.21 11.73
C ALA A 127 -4.63 -7.63 11.11
N GLN A 128 -5.65 -8.43 11.40
CA GLN A 128 -5.83 -9.80 10.91
C GLN A 128 -7.05 -9.94 10.00
N ARG A 129 -7.70 -8.82 9.64
CA ARG A 129 -8.87 -8.85 8.76
C ARG A 129 -8.47 -9.21 7.33
N PRO A 130 -9.33 -9.92 6.58
CA PRO A 130 -9.03 -10.30 5.20
C PRO A 130 -8.86 -9.09 4.27
N GLU A 131 -9.41 -7.93 4.62
CA GLU A 131 -9.18 -6.68 3.90
C GLU A 131 -7.76 -6.14 4.05
N VAL A 132 -7.04 -6.51 5.13
CA VAL A 132 -5.63 -6.14 5.28
C VAL A 132 -4.80 -6.98 4.30
N LEU A 133 -3.98 -6.31 3.49
CA LEU A 133 -3.11 -6.96 2.50
C LEU A 133 -1.85 -7.49 3.18
N GLY A 134 -2.04 -8.43 4.12
CA GLY A 134 -1.04 -9.02 5.00
C GLY A 134 -1.66 -9.48 6.32
N GLN A 135 -0.99 -10.39 7.03
CA GLN A 135 -1.32 -10.70 8.42
C GLN A 135 -0.26 -10.10 9.32
N PHE A 136 -0.63 -9.08 10.11
CA PHE A 136 0.33 -8.38 10.96
C PHE A 136 0.28 -8.88 12.40
N ALA A 137 1.43 -9.28 12.93
CA ALA A 137 1.56 -9.72 14.31
C ALA A 137 1.25 -8.57 15.28
N ALA A 138 1.04 -8.90 16.56
CA ALA A 138 0.77 -7.89 17.59
C ALA A 138 1.92 -6.87 17.75
N ALA A 139 3.17 -7.29 17.49
CA ALA A 139 4.34 -6.43 17.60
C ALA A 139 4.43 -5.37 16.50
N ASP A 140 3.83 -5.64 15.33
CA ASP A 140 3.86 -4.77 14.15
C ASP A 140 3.05 -3.48 14.36
N ILE A 141 2.26 -3.39 15.44
CA ILE A 141 1.62 -2.14 15.87
C ILE A 141 2.65 -1.02 16.07
N ASN A 142 3.92 -1.34 16.36
CA ASN A 142 4.97 -0.34 16.58
C ASN A 142 5.64 0.18 15.30
N ASP A 143 5.12 -0.23 14.13
CA ASP A 143 5.60 0.18 12.82
C ASP A 143 4.60 1.13 12.15
N TRP A 144 4.98 2.40 12.01
CA TRP A 144 4.10 3.42 11.46
C TRP A 144 3.69 3.16 10.00
N LEU A 145 4.49 2.47 9.20
CA LEU A 145 4.15 2.12 7.82
C LEU A 145 3.01 1.10 7.80
N VAL A 146 3.07 0.11 8.68
CA VAL A 146 2.00 -0.87 8.87
C VAL A 146 0.75 -0.20 9.44
N GLN A 147 0.90 0.76 10.34
CA GLN A 147 -0.24 1.52 10.83
C GLN A 147 -0.96 2.28 9.71
N CYS A 148 -0.27 2.83 8.71
CA CYS A 148 -0.92 3.45 7.55
C CYS A 148 -1.81 2.45 6.80
N VAL A 149 -1.36 1.21 6.63
CA VAL A 149 -2.14 0.13 5.99
C VAL A 149 -3.38 -0.18 6.81
N VAL A 150 -3.20 -0.49 8.10
CA VAL A 150 -4.29 -0.88 8.99
C VAL A 150 -5.30 0.27 9.14
N PHE A 151 -4.85 1.51 9.25
CA PHE A 151 -5.74 2.65 9.39
C PHE A 151 -6.52 2.99 8.11
N ALA A 152 -5.93 2.76 6.93
CA ALA A 152 -6.67 2.85 5.67
C ALA A 152 -7.80 1.78 5.60
N VAL A 153 -7.53 0.56 6.06
CA VAL A 153 -8.55 -0.50 6.18
C VAL A 153 -9.64 -0.14 7.19
N ILE A 154 -9.27 0.36 8.37
CA ILE A 154 -10.23 0.88 9.37
C ILE A 154 -11.14 1.91 8.69
N THR A 155 -10.55 2.89 8.00
CA THR A 155 -11.27 3.96 7.31
C THR A 155 -12.24 3.41 6.25
N ARG A 156 -11.79 2.47 5.41
CA ARG A 156 -12.63 1.86 4.37
C ARG A 156 -13.82 1.11 4.96
N ILE A 157 -13.56 0.28 5.98
CA ILE A 157 -14.60 -0.53 6.63
C ILE A 157 -15.60 0.39 7.33
N THR A 158 -15.14 1.37 8.12
CA THR A 158 -16.01 2.33 8.80
C THR A 158 -16.86 3.11 7.79
N GLN A 159 -16.27 3.60 6.70
CA GLN A 159 -16.99 4.33 5.65
C GLN A 159 -18.09 3.47 5.04
N LYS A 160 -17.78 2.22 4.64
CA LYS A 160 -18.75 1.31 4.01
C LYS A 160 -19.89 0.92 4.95
N THR A 161 -19.57 0.58 6.20
CA THR A 161 -20.57 0.21 7.20
C THR A 161 -21.48 1.40 7.53
N LEU A 162 -20.89 2.57 7.78
CA LEU A 162 -21.66 3.78 8.06
C LEU A 162 -22.53 4.18 6.87
N ALA A 163 -22.01 4.10 5.64
CA ALA A 163 -22.80 4.40 4.44
C ALA A 163 -24.04 3.50 4.32
N THR A 164 -23.88 2.22 4.68
CA THR A 164 -24.99 1.26 4.70
C THR A 164 -26.05 1.65 5.74
N LEU A 165 -25.64 2.05 6.93
CA LEU A 165 -26.54 2.46 8.01
C LEU A 165 -27.27 3.78 7.69
N LEU A 166 -26.60 4.71 7.02
CA LEU A 166 -27.18 6.00 6.62
C LEU A 166 -28.00 5.92 5.33
N SER A 167 -27.81 4.87 4.53
CA SER A 167 -28.29 4.81 3.13
C SER A 167 -27.79 5.97 2.27
N ASP A 168 -26.62 6.53 2.61
CA ASP A 168 -25.96 7.64 1.91
C ASP A 168 -24.44 7.61 2.20
N GLN A 169 -23.63 8.32 1.42
CA GLN A 169 -22.20 8.44 1.69
C GLN A 169 -21.96 9.34 2.92
N PRO A 170 -21.22 8.87 3.94
CA PRO A 170 -20.94 9.69 5.09
C PRO A 170 -20.00 10.85 4.73
N THR A 171 -20.26 12.00 5.31
CA THR A 171 -19.31 13.11 5.33
C THR A 171 -18.06 12.73 6.13
N VAL A 172 -16.95 13.44 5.91
CA VAL A 172 -15.70 13.20 6.66
C VAL A 172 -15.85 13.39 8.18
N ARG A 173 -16.78 14.24 8.61
CA ARG A 173 -17.07 14.49 10.03
C ARG A 173 -17.83 13.33 10.67
N GLU A 174 -18.80 12.78 9.94
CA GLU A 174 -19.56 11.59 10.36
C GLU A 174 -18.68 10.35 10.39
N LEU A 175 -17.80 10.20 9.39
CA LEU A 175 -16.80 9.14 9.36
C LEU A 175 -15.86 9.23 10.57
N TYR A 176 -15.38 10.43 10.91
CA TYR A 176 -14.51 10.61 12.07
C TYR A 176 -15.23 10.37 13.39
N LEU A 177 -16.50 10.78 13.52
CA LEU A 177 -17.33 10.43 14.67
C LEU A 177 -17.45 8.90 14.81
N ALA A 178 -17.75 8.18 13.72
CA ALA A 178 -17.86 6.73 13.73
C ALA A 178 -16.55 6.02 14.12
N GLN A 179 -15.39 6.57 13.78
CA GLN A 179 -14.10 6.03 14.23
C GLN A 179 -13.84 6.24 15.74
N ILE A 180 -14.63 7.08 16.42
CA ILE A 180 -14.50 7.35 17.86
C ILE A 180 -15.54 6.56 18.65
N VAL A 181 -16.81 6.57 18.23
CA VAL A 181 -17.92 5.97 18.98
C VAL A 181 -18.45 4.66 18.39
N GLY A 182 -17.93 4.23 17.23
CA GLY A 182 -18.45 3.11 16.46
C GLY A 182 -19.55 3.51 15.47
N THR A 183 -19.74 2.70 14.43
CA THR A 183 -20.62 3.02 13.30
C THR A 183 -22.09 3.09 13.70
N ALA A 184 -22.58 2.16 14.53
CA ALA A 184 -23.95 2.14 15.02
C ALA A 184 -24.27 3.36 15.91
N ALA A 185 -23.40 3.68 16.86
CA ALA A 185 -23.59 4.84 17.74
C ALA A 185 -23.56 6.15 16.94
N ALA A 186 -22.64 6.27 15.97
CA ALA A 186 -22.57 7.44 15.09
C ALA A 186 -23.81 7.58 14.22
N ALA A 187 -24.27 6.50 13.57
CA ALA A 187 -25.50 6.52 12.78
C ALA A 187 -26.71 6.93 13.62
N ALA A 188 -26.83 6.40 14.85
CA ALA A 188 -27.90 6.77 15.77
C ALA A 188 -27.81 8.23 16.26
N ALA A 189 -26.61 8.78 16.38
CA ALA A 189 -26.39 10.19 16.72
C ALA A 189 -26.67 11.13 15.54
N ILE A 190 -26.46 10.68 14.30
CA ILE A 190 -26.79 11.42 13.08
C ILE A 190 -28.32 11.46 12.88
N ALA A 191 -28.98 10.32 13.08
CA ALA A 191 -30.44 10.21 12.95
C ALA A 191 -31.22 10.99 14.03
N ASP A 192 -30.66 11.09 15.24
CA ASP A 192 -31.21 11.89 16.33
C ASP A 192 -30.11 12.73 17.01
N PRO A 193 -29.79 13.91 16.43
CA PRO A 193 -28.68 14.73 16.86
C PRO A 193 -28.94 15.52 18.15
N SER A 194 -30.17 15.45 18.69
CA SER A 194 -30.57 16.16 19.90
C SER A 194 -30.20 15.43 21.20
N THR A 195 -29.95 14.13 21.10
CA THR A 195 -29.66 13.24 22.24
C THR A 195 -28.16 13.12 22.48
N SER A 196 -27.76 12.89 23.74
CA SER A 196 -26.34 12.76 24.11
C SER A 196 -25.65 11.56 23.47
N LEU A 197 -24.37 11.73 23.12
CA LEU A 197 -23.54 10.63 22.59
C LEU A 197 -23.42 9.48 23.58
N ALA A 198 -23.32 9.76 24.89
CA ALA A 198 -23.31 8.73 25.93
C ALA A 198 -24.54 7.80 25.82
N SER A 199 -25.73 8.37 25.61
CA SER A 199 -26.95 7.56 25.48
C SER A 199 -26.94 6.72 24.20
N LYS A 200 -26.41 7.23 23.09
CA LYS A 200 -26.31 6.48 21.83
C LYS A 200 -25.30 5.35 21.93
N LEU A 201 -24.14 5.63 22.51
CA LEU A 201 -23.08 4.64 22.73
C LEU A 201 -23.54 3.51 23.66
N ASN A 202 -24.21 3.83 24.78
CA ASN A 202 -24.71 2.84 25.74
C ASN A 202 -25.82 1.94 25.18
N ALA A 203 -26.44 2.33 24.06
CA ALA A 203 -27.46 1.52 23.39
C ALA A 203 -26.86 0.50 22.40
N VAL A 204 -25.55 0.60 22.09
CA VAL A 204 -24.86 -0.33 21.19
C VAL A 204 -24.39 -1.55 21.97
N ASP A 205 -24.50 -2.73 21.36
CA ASP A 205 -24.02 -3.97 21.95
C ASP A 205 -22.49 -3.95 22.14
N ALA A 206 -22.01 -4.41 23.30
CA ALA A 206 -20.58 -4.38 23.63
C ALA A 206 -19.74 -5.24 22.67
N SER A 207 -20.30 -6.32 22.10
CA SER A 207 -19.59 -7.15 21.12
C SER A 207 -19.47 -6.44 19.77
N GLU A 208 -20.41 -5.57 19.42
CA GLU A 208 -20.32 -4.74 18.23
C GLU A 208 -19.22 -3.68 18.38
N LEU A 209 -19.20 -2.98 19.51
CA LEU A 209 -18.11 -2.05 19.84
C LEU A 209 -16.74 -2.76 19.84
N GLY A 210 -16.67 -3.96 20.42
CA GLY A 210 -15.47 -4.78 20.42
C GLY A 210 -14.98 -5.18 19.02
N ARG A 211 -15.89 -5.53 18.10
CA ARG A 211 -15.55 -5.85 16.70
C ARG A 211 -14.97 -4.65 15.94
N GLU A 212 -15.37 -3.44 16.31
CA GLU A 212 -14.85 -2.20 15.74
C GLU A 212 -13.66 -1.63 16.53
N GLY A 213 -13.16 -2.35 17.54
CA GLY A 213 -12.06 -1.90 18.37
C GLY A 213 -12.38 -0.67 19.23
N ILE A 214 -13.66 -0.33 19.42
CA ILE A 214 -14.08 0.83 20.21
C ILE A 214 -13.88 0.52 21.69
N GLU A 215 -13.23 1.45 22.39
CA GLU A 215 -12.96 1.41 23.82
C GLU A 215 -13.75 2.53 24.52
N PRO A 216 -15.03 2.32 24.90
CA PRO A 216 -15.88 3.37 25.47
C PRO A 216 -15.26 4.14 26.64
N GLN A 217 -14.50 3.43 27.48
CA GLN A 217 -13.79 3.98 28.64
C GLN A 217 -12.69 4.98 28.28
N LYS A 218 -12.19 4.98 27.05
CA LYS A 218 -11.16 5.91 26.56
C LYS A 218 -11.75 7.14 25.88
N ILE A 219 -13.05 7.14 25.58
CA ILE A 219 -13.70 8.28 24.95
C ILE A 219 -13.82 9.40 25.99
N ALA A 220 -13.34 10.60 25.65
CA ALA A 220 -13.33 11.72 26.56
C ALA A 220 -14.75 12.02 27.08
N ALA A 221 -14.92 12.10 28.40
CA ALA A 221 -16.22 12.42 29.02
C ALA A 221 -16.80 13.76 28.50
N SER A 222 -15.93 14.71 28.16
CA SER A 222 -16.32 16.00 27.57
C SER A 222 -16.92 15.88 26.16
N LEU A 223 -16.68 14.77 25.44
CA LEU A 223 -17.32 14.44 24.18
C LEU A 223 -18.63 13.69 24.41
N LEU A 224 -18.64 12.71 25.32
CA LEU A 224 -19.81 11.87 25.61
C LEU A 224 -21.01 12.68 26.14
N ASN A 225 -20.75 13.79 26.85
CA ASN A 225 -21.78 14.68 27.38
C ASN A 225 -22.41 15.60 26.32
N LEU A 226 -21.86 15.66 25.10
CA LEU A 226 -22.41 16.48 24.01
C LEU A 226 -23.58 15.74 23.34
N THR A 227 -24.49 16.51 22.74
CA THR A 227 -25.48 15.96 21.80
C THR A 227 -24.79 15.51 20.51
N GLY A 228 -25.44 14.68 19.71
CA GLY A 228 -24.93 14.25 18.40
C GLY A 228 -24.48 15.43 17.52
N ALA A 229 -25.31 16.47 17.41
CA ALA A 229 -24.96 17.69 16.67
C ALA A 229 -23.73 18.40 17.24
N ALA A 230 -23.71 18.67 18.55
CA ALA A 230 -22.61 19.40 19.17
C ALA A 230 -21.28 18.62 19.10
N ALA A 231 -21.34 17.29 19.12
CA ALA A 231 -20.16 16.45 18.91
C ALA A 231 -19.66 16.49 17.46
N LEU A 232 -20.56 16.39 16.48
CA LEU A 232 -20.20 16.53 15.06
C LEU A 232 -19.57 17.90 14.76
N ASP A 233 -20.10 18.97 15.34
CA ASP A 233 -19.54 20.32 15.19
C ASP A 233 -18.14 20.42 15.82
N LYS A 234 -17.99 19.95 17.06
CA LYS A 234 -16.70 19.99 17.78
C LYS A 234 -15.63 19.19 17.06
N LEU A 235 -15.95 17.96 16.67
CA LEU A 235 -15.03 17.07 15.94
C LEU A 235 -14.76 17.60 14.53
N GLY A 236 -15.78 18.13 13.86
CA GLY A 236 -15.69 18.72 12.54
C GLY A 236 -14.75 19.92 12.52
N ALA A 237 -14.86 20.85 13.47
CA ALA A 237 -13.96 22.00 13.56
C ALA A 237 -12.49 21.59 13.76
N ALA A 238 -12.26 20.56 14.58
CA ALA A 238 -10.91 20.02 14.80
C ALA A 238 -10.36 19.33 13.54
N LEU A 239 -11.19 18.54 12.85
CA LEU A 239 -10.83 17.86 11.61
C LEU A 239 -10.57 18.87 10.47
N ASP A 240 -11.41 19.89 10.32
CA ASP A 240 -11.22 20.95 9.30
C ASP A 240 -9.89 21.67 9.48
N THR A 241 -9.51 21.94 10.74
CA THR A 241 -8.20 22.52 11.06
C THR A 241 -7.06 21.59 10.65
N ALA A 242 -7.18 20.29 10.94
CA ALA A 242 -6.18 19.29 10.55
C ALA A 242 -6.09 19.09 9.03
N LEU A 243 -7.22 19.08 8.33
CA LEU A 243 -7.28 19.05 6.86
C LEU A 243 -6.57 20.27 6.27
N LYS A 244 -6.87 21.48 6.79
CA LYS A 244 -6.20 22.69 6.33
C LYS A 244 -4.68 22.62 6.55
N ASN A 245 -4.24 22.20 7.74
CA ASN A 245 -2.81 22.15 8.10
C ASN A 245 -2.03 21.10 7.29
N THR A 246 -2.69 20.06 6.81
CA THR A 246 -2.04 18.97 6.07
C THR A 246 -2.18 19.09 4.55
N SER A 247 -2.97 20.06 4.06
CA SER A 247 -3.27 20.26 2.63
C SER A 247 -2.03 20.42 1.75
N GLN A 248 -1.00 21.13 2.23
CA GLN A 248 0.24 21.34 1.45
C GLN A 248 0.98 20.04 1.17
N PHE A 249 1.01 19.10 2.13
CA PHE A 249 1.69 17.82 1.94
C PHE A 249 0.97 16.98 0.89
N ILE A 250 -0.36 16.94 0.95
CA ILE A 250 -1.18 16.24 -0.04
C ILE A 250 -1.06 16.87 -1.42
N ALA A 251 -1.03 18.21 -1.52
CA ALA A 251 -0.84 18.89 -2.78
C ALA A 251 0.51 18.54 -3.42
N THR A 252 1.60 18.51 -2.63
CA THR A 252 2.92 18.08 -3.10
C THR A 252 2.89 16.63 -3.57
N VAL A 253 2.36 15.70 -2.77
CA VAL A 253 2.30 14.29 -3.13
C VAL A 253 1.42 14.04 -4.36
N ALA A 254 0.27 14.73 -4.46
CA ALA A 254 -0.59 14.64 -5.62
C ALA A 254 0.09 15.19 -6.88
N ALA A 255 0.81 16.31 -6.76
CA ALA A 255 1.61 16.85 -7.86
C ALA A 255 2.72 15.89 -8.27
N GLU A 256 3.37 15.21 -7.32
CA GLU A 256 4.37 14.17 -7.61
C GLU A 256 3.74 12.99 -8.38
N ILE A 257 2.61 12.45 -7.90
CA ILE A 257 1.86 11.36 -8.56
C ILE A 257 1.35 11.77 -9.95
N LEU A 258 0.89 13.01 -10.11
CA LEU A 258 0.41 13.52 -11.41
C LEU A 258 1.56 13.85 -12.35
N SER A 259 2.68 14.39 -11.83
CA SER A 259 3.86 14.69 -12.63
C SER A 259 4.58 13.43 -13.10
N SER A 260 4.56 12.35 -12.30
CA SER A 260 5.00 11.03 -12.74
C SER A 260 4.06 10.44 -13.79
N SER A 261 2.79 10.89 -13.84
CA SER A 261 1.83 10.51 -14.88
C SER A 261 1.99 11.35 -16.17
N ASP A 262 2.21 12.67 -16.09
CA ASP A 262 2.42 13.54 -17.27
C ASP A 262 3.80 13.37 -17.91
N ALA A 263 4.82 12.98 -17.13
CA ALA A 263 6.14 12.62 -17.64
C ALA A 263 6.12 11.36 -18.55
N THR A 264 5.00 10.61 -18.60
CA THR A 264 4.85 9.42 -19.46
C THR A 264 4.37 9.71 -20.88
N LEU A 265 4.09 10.98 -21.24
CA LEU A 265 3.72 11.36 -22.61
C LEU A 265 4.84 12.05 -23.41
N SER A 266 6.07 12.10 -22.86
CA SER A 266 7.26 12.55 -23.59
C SER A 266 8.44 11.59 -23.35
N PRO A 267 9.04 11.01 -24.41
CA PRO A 267 9.99 9.91 -24.29
C PRO A 267 11.40 10.42 -23.98
N THR A 268 11.58 11.10 -22.85
CA THR A 268 12.92 11.55 -22.45
C THR A 268 13.13 11.45 -20.95
N THR A 269 14.01 10.51 -20.59
CA THR A 269 14.70 10.32 -19.31
C THR A 269 13.88 9.77 -18.12
N SER A 270 13.30 8.57 -18.30
CA SER A 270 13.21 7.60 -17.20
C SER A 270 14.62 7.10 -16.83
N PRO A 271 14.88 6.65 -15.58
CA PRO A 271 16.09 5.91 -15.27
C PRO A 271 16.23 4.75 -16.26
N SER A 272 17.31 4.73 -17.04
CA SER A 272 17.50 3.80 -18.14
C SER A 272 17.82 2.41 -17.58
N VAL A 273 16.79 1.69 -17.19
CA VAL A 273 16.88 0.26 -16.91
C VAL A 273 17.03 -0.45 -18.25
N SER A 274 18.18 -1.09 -18.48
CA SER A 274 18.40 -1.88 -19.69
C SER A 274 18.13 -3.36 -19.39
N ILE A 275 17.31 -4.00 -20.24
CA ILE A 275 16.95 -5.41 -20.06
C ILE A 275 18.09 -6.30 -20.55
N ASN A 276 18.63 -7.11 -19.65
CA ASN A 276 19.58 -8.16 -19.92
C ASN A 276 18.87 -9.39 -20.52
N PHE A 277 18.68 -9.42 -21.83
CA PHE A 277 18.10 -10.59 -22.51
C PHE A 277 19.00 -11.83 -22.49
N ASP A 278 20.24 -11.72 -22.00
CA ASP A 278 21.17 -12.82 -21.81
C ASP A 278 21.23 -13.29 -20.34
N ALA A 279 20.34 -12.75 -19.48
CA ALA A 279 20.22 -13.18 -18.10
C ALA A 279 19.92 -14.68 -18.00
N ALA A 280 20.49 -15.35 -16.99
CA ALA A 280 20.30 -16.79 -16.78
C ALA A 280 18.84 -17.22 -16.60
N LYS A 281 17.95 -16.29 -16.25
CA LYS A 281 16.50 -16.51 -16.14
C LYS A 281 15.78 -16.55 -17.48
N ILE A 282 16.41 -16.14 -18.58
CA ILE A 282 15.89 -16.24 -19.95
C ILE A 282 16.64 -17.37 -20.66
N PRO A 283 16.01 -18.55 -20.85
CA PRO A 283 16.62 -19.62 -21.63
C PRO A 283 16.91 -19.13 -23.06
N PRO A 284 18.06 -19.47 -23.68
CA PRO A 284 18.38 -19.02 -25.03
C PRO A 284 17.29 -19.32 -26.07
N LYS A 285 16.64 -20.48 -25.95
CA LYS A 285 15.52 -20.90 -26.81
C LYS A 285 14.22 -20.10 -26.62
N ARG A 286 14.13 -19.25 -25.59
CA ARG A 286 12.95 -18.42 -25.26
C ARG A 286 13.25 -16.93 -25.34
N LYS A 287 14.45 -16.55 -25.82
CA LYS A 287 14.84 -15.14 -25.96
C LYS A 287 13.85 -14.35 -26.83
N ASP A 288 13.38 -14.96 -27.93
CA ASP A 288 12.39 -14.34 -28.81
C ASP A 288 11.07 -14.03 -28.10
N MET A 289 10.64 -14.87 -27.13
CA MET A 289 9.43 -14.61 -26.33
C MET A 289 9.63 -13.48 -25.34
N ALA A 290 10.82 -13.39 -24.73
CA ALA A 290 11.15 -12.28 -23.86
C ALA A 290 11.15 -10.95 -24.63
N GLN A 291 11.78 -10.93 -25.81
CA GLN A 291 11.81 -9.77 -26.69
C GLN A 291 10.41 -9.38 -27.16
N LEU A 292 9.57 -10.37 -27.51
CA LEU A 292 8.20 -10.11 -27.93
C LEU A 292 7.38 -9.44 -26.82
N ILE A 293 7.45 -9.92 -25.57
CA ILE A 293 6.74 -9.29 -24.43
C ILE A 293 7.18 -7.84 -24.27
N VAL A 294 8.50 -7.60 -24.23
CA VAL A 294 9.06 -6.25 -24.06
C VAL A 294 8.61 -5.35 -25.20
N GLN A 295 8.72 -5.81 -26.45
CA GLN A 295 8.30 -5.07 -27.62
C GLN A 295 6.81 -4.68 -27.54
N ARG A 296 5.93 -5.61 -27.18
CA ARG A 296 4.49 -5.33 -27.12
C ARG A 296 4.10 -4.39 -25.97
N PHE A 297 4.75 -4.50 -24.83
CA PHE A 297 4.57 -3.54 -23.73
C PHE A 297 5.11 -2.15 -24.12
N GLN A 298 6.26 -2.09 -24.77
CA GLN A 298 6.80 -0.83 -25.28
C GLN A 298 5.85 -0.19 -26.31
N GLU A 299 5.33 -0.95 -27.27
CA GLU A 299 4.35 -0.50 -28.26
C GLU A 299 3.04 -0.01 -27.61
N ALA A 300 2.66 -0.58 -26.46
CA ALA A 300 1.53 -0.13 -25.65
C ALA A 300 1.85 1.07 -24.73
N GLY A 301 3.04 1.65 -24.84
CA GLY A 301 3.46 2.87 -24.15
C GLY A 301 3.87 2.66 -22.68
N TYR A 302 4.27 1.44 -22.31
CA TYR A 302 4.87 1.17 -21.00
C TYR A 302 6.36 1.52 -21.01
N GLY A 303 6.91 1.88 -19.84
CA GLY A 303 8.33 2.15 -19.66
C GLY A 303 9.14 0.90 -19.32
N ALA A 304 10.46 1.01 -19.33
CA ALA A 304 11.38 -0.12 -19.10
C ALA A 304 11.14 -0.87 -17.78
N ILE A 305 10.75 -0.16 -16.71
CA ILE A 305 10.46 -0.79 -15.40
C ILE A 305 9.21 -1.69 -15.51
N GLN A 306 8.17 -1.22 -16.21
CA GLN A 306 6.95 -1.96 -16.47
C GLN A 306 7.22 -3.16 -17.41
N GLU A 307 8.02 -2.97 -18.46
CA GLU A 307 8.44 -4.04 -19.36
C GLU A 307 9.14 -5.16 -18.59
N VAL A 308 10.07 -4.82 -17.69
CA VAL A 308 10.76 -5.81 -16.83
C VAL A 308 9.78 -6.51 -15.89
N ALA A 309 8.85 -5.79 -15.28
CA ALA A 309 7.84 -6.38 -14.38
C ALA A 309 6.94 -7.39 -15.12
N ALA A 310 6.46 -7.04 -16.31
CA ALA A 310 5.67 -7.93 -17.16
C ALA A 310 6.48 -9.16 -17.61
N LEU A 311 7.74 -8.96 -18.00
CA LEU A 311 8.63 -10.05 -18.39
C LEU A 311 8.92 -11.00 -17.21
N ALA A 312 9.22 -10.45 -16.04
CA ALA A 312 9.46 -11.23 -14.83
C ALA A 312 8.23 -12.05 -14.43
N ASN A 313 7.05 -11.48 -14.62
CA ASN A 313 5.79 -12.16 -14.41
C ASN A 313 5.61 -13.35 -15.38
N ALA A 314 5.81 -13.15 -16.67
CA ALA A 314 5.72 -14.23 -17.66
C ALA A 314 6.76 -15.35 -17.44
N ILE A 315 7.96 -15.02 -16.96
CA ILE A 315 8.96 -16.02 -16.55
C ILE A 315 8.44 -16.84 -15.37
N ALA A 316 7.84 -16.20 -14.36
CA ALA A 316 7.31 -16.89 -13.20
C ALA A 316 6.14 -17.81 -13.54
N GLU A 317 5.25 -17.36 -14.42
CA GLU A 317 4.03 -18.09 -14.80
C GLU A 317 4.30 -19.26 -15.76
N SER A 318 5.14 -19.05 -16.77
CA SER A 318 5.28 -20.00 -17.88
C SER A 318 6.71 -20.42 -18.17
N GLY A 319 7.71 -19.81 -17.53
CA GLY A 319 9.10 -19.94 -17.96
C GLY A 319 9.30 -19.45 -19.40
N LEU A 320 8.46 -18.51 -19.86
CA LEU A 320 8.37 -18.01 -21.24
C LEU A 320 7.96 -19.09 -22.25
N ASP A 321 7.23 -20.12 -21.82
CA ASP A 321 6.68 -21.14 -22.71
C ASP A 321 5.23 -20.81 -23.09
N PRO A 322 4.96 -20.34 -24.33
CA PRO A 322 3.60 -20.00 -24.74
C PRO A 322 2.70 -21.23 -24.89
N THR A 323 3.26 -22.44 -24.89
CA THR A 323 2.47 -23.67 -25.08
C THR A 323 1.97 -24.28 -23.77
N ILE A 324 2.46 -23.77 -22.63
CA ILE A 324 2.22 -24.38 -21.32
C ILE A 324 0.76 -24.23 -20.89
N LYS A 325 0.26 -25.25 -20.23
CA LYS A 325 -1.05 -25.30 -19.59
C LYS A 325 -0.85 -25.52 -18.10
N SER A 326 -1.63 -24.84 -17.26
CA SER A 326 -1.71 -25.09 -15.83
C SER A 326 -1.98 -26.57 -15.52
N ALA A 327 -1.39 -27.07 -14.44
CA ALA A 327 -1.61 -28.42 -13.96
C ALA A 327 -3.06 -28.63 -13.48
N GLY A 328 -3.55 -29.87 -13.55
CA GLY A 328 -4.86 -30.25 -13.02
C GLY A 328 -6.05 -29.82 -13.89
N THR A 329 -7.15 -29.43 -13.23
CA THR A 329 -8.43 -29.07 -13.87
C THR A 329 -8.48 -27.61 -14.34
N GLU A 330 -7.51 -26.80 -13.93
CA GLU A 330 -7.42 -25.40 -14.32
C GLU A 330 -7.16 -25.29 -15.84
N LYS A 331 -7.82 -24.30 -16.46
CA LYS A 331 -7.77 -24.04 -17.89
C LYS A 331 -7.04 -22.71 -18.16
N SER A 332 -5.82 -22.62 -17.66
CA SER A 332 -4.93 -21.48 -17.84
C SER A 332 -3.83 -21.84 -18.85
N TYR A 333 -3.52 -20.90 -19.75
CA TYR A 333 -2.63 -21.17 -20.89
C TYR A 333 -1.70 -20.01 -21.21
N GLY A 334 -0.55 -20.33 -21.80
CA GLY A 334 0.33 -19.35 -22.43
C GLY A 334 1.22 -18.57 -21.46
N LEU A 335 1.78 -17.47 -21.97
CA LEU A 335 2.84 -16.71 -21.32
C LEU A 335 2.43 -16.16 -19.94
N PHE A 336 1.20 -15.65 -19.85
CA PHE A 336 0.61 -15.09 -18.63
C PHE A 336 -0.42 -16.01 -17.96
N GLN A 337 -0.42 -17.32 -18.31
CA GLN A 337 -1.37 -18.30 -17.74
C GLN A 337 -2.82 -17.80 -17.65
N LEU A 338 -3.32 -17.24 -18.76
CA LEU A 338 -4.66 -16.65 -18.80
C LEU A 338 -5.74 -17.73 -18.65
N ASN A 339 -6.56 -17.61 -17.62
CA ASN A 339 -7.61 -18.58 -17.28
C ASN A 339 -8.87 -18.37 -18.13
N GLN A 340 -9.43 -19.43 -18.73
CA GLN A 340 -10.67 -19.35 -19.53
C GLN A 340 -11.94 -18.98 -18.74
N ASN A 341 -11.90 -18.97 -17.41
CA ASN A 341 -12.95 -18.45 -16.54
C ASN A 341 -12.60 -17.07 -15.96
N GLY A 342 -11.45 -16.50 -16.34
CA GLY A 342 -10.96 -15.19 -15.91
C GLY A 342 -10.59 -14.34 -17.11
N VAL A 343 -9.39 -13.78 -17.12
CA VAL A 343 -8.90 -12.89 -18.19
C VAL A 343 -8.94 -13.52 -19.59
N GLY A 344 -8.82 -14.85 -19.68
CA GLY A 344 -8.94 -15.59 -20.94
C GLY A 344 -10.37 -15.96 -21.34
N ALA A 345 -11.40 -15.46 -20.64
CA ALA A 345 -12.79 -15.78 -20.94
C ALA A 345 -13.17 -15.37 -22.37
N GLY A 346 -13.88 -16.27 -23.06
CA GLY A 346 -14.27 -16.08 -24.46
C GLY A 346 -13.19 -16.45 -25.48
N HIS A 347 -11.98 -16.84 -25.06
CA HIS A 347 -10.90 -17.28 -25.94
C HIS A 347 -10.69 -18.79 -25.91
N SER A 348 -10.35 -19.36 -27.06
CA SER A 348 -9.99 -20.77 -27.21
C SER A 348 -8.60 -21.06 -26.62
N ALA A 349 -8.33 -22.32 -26.27
CA ALA A 349 -7.02 -22.71 -25.75
C ALA A 349 -5.88 -22.47 -26.77
N ASP A 350 -6.17 -22.54 -28.06
CA ASP A 350 -5.17 -22.28 -29.11
C ASP A 350 -4.88 -20.78 -29.24
N GLU A 351 -5.90 -19.92 -29.14
CA GLU A 351 -5.69 -18.46 -29.05
C GLU A 351 -4.87 -18.09 -27.80
N LEU A 352 -5.13 -18.73 -26.66
CA LEU A 352 -4.39 -18.44 -25.44
C LEU A 352 -2.95 -19.00 -25.45
N ARG A 353 -2.63 -19.94 -26.35
CA ARG A 353 -1.26 -20.44 -26.57
C ARG A 353 -0.49 -19.68 -27.63
N ASP A 354 -1.18 -18.89 -28.46
CA ASP A 354 -0.52 -17.98 -29.38
C ASP A 354 0.10 -16.83 -28.59
N PRO A 355 1.43 -16.64 -28.61
CA PRO A 355 2.10 -15.67 -27.73
C PRO A 355 1.64 -14.23 -28.00
N GLU A 356 1.45 -13.88 -29.28
CA GLU A 356 0.97 -12.57 -29.70
C GLU A 356 -0.43 -12.29 -29.14
N ARG A 357 -1.34 -13.24 -29.31
CA ARG A 357 -2.71 -13.13 -28.82
C ARG A 357 -2.77 -13.13 -27.29
N ASN A 358 -1.98 -13.96 -26.62
CA ASN A 358 -1.90 -14.02 -25.15
C ASN A 358 -1.47 -12.66 -24.57
N ILE A 359 -0.42 -12.04 -25.13
CA ILE A 359 0.03 -10.70 -24.71
C ILE A 359 -1.04 -9.65 -25.01
N ALA A 360 -1.63 -9.68 -26.20
CA ALA A 360 -2.67 -8.71 -26.59
C ALA A 360 -3.90 -8.75 -25.67
N ILE A 361 -4.32 -9.94 -25.24
CA ILE A 361 -5.44 -10.09 -24.28
C ILE A 361 -5.07 -9.49 -22.93
N MET A 362 -3.85 -9.74 -22.42
CA MET A 362 -3.40 -9.15 -21.16
C MET A 362 -3.37 -7.61 -21.24
N LEU A 363 -2.81 -7.04 -22.32
CA LEU A 363 -2.78 -5.59 -22.52
C LEU A 363 -4.19 -4.97 -22.64
N GLN A 364 -5.11 -5.66 -23.32
CA GLN A 364 -6.51 -5.23 -23.41
C GLN A 364 -7.19 -5.27 -22.04
N TYR A 365 -6.95 -6.32 -21.25
CA TYR A 365 -7.47 -6.44 -19.90
C TYR A 365 -6.96 -5.32 -18.99
N MET A 366 -5.65 -5.05 -19.03
CA MET A 366 -5.03 -3.96 -18.27
C MET A 366 -5.63 -2.61 -18.65
N SER A 367 -5.57 -2.23 -19.93
CA SER A 367 -5.99 -0.90 -20.39
C SER A 367 -7.50 -0.67 -20.35
N GLY A 368 -8.30 -1.73 -20.43
CA GLY A 368 -9.76 -1.69 -20.45
C GLY A 368 -10.38 -1.98 -19.08
N GLU A 369 -10.40 -3.25 -18.68
CA GLU A 369 -11.11 -3.71 -17.49
C GLU A 369 -10.45 -3.24 -16.18
N GLU A 370 -9.14 -3.09 -16.18
CA GLU A 370 -8.34 -2.68 -15.02
C GLU A 370 -7.73 -1.28 -15.20
N HIS A 371 -8.42 -0.39 -15.92
CA HIS A 371 -7.89 0.92 -16.33
C HIS A 371 -7.24 1.73 -15.19
N ALA A 372 -7.85 1.76 -13.99
CA ALA A 372 -7.27 2.45 -12.84
C ALA A 372 -5.94 1.81 -12.39
N SER A 373 -5.86 0.48 -12.41
CA SER A 373 -4.64 -0.27 -12.10
C SER A 373 -3.59 -0.10 -13.19
N ASP A 374 -3.99 0.03 -14.46
CA ASP A 374 -3.11 0.33 -15.58
C ASP A 374 -2.42 1.69 -15.42
N LEU A 375 -3.18 2.73 -15.05
CA LEU A 375 -2.61 4.05 -14.75
C LEU A 375 -1.57 3.98 -13.62
N LEU A 376 -1.84 3.20 -12.57
CA LEU A 376 -0.87 2.99 -11.47
C LEU A 376 0.38 2.26 -11.96
N PHE A 377 0.20 1.22 -12.78
CA PHE A 377 1.31 0.45 -13.31
C PHE A 377 2.20 1.33 -14.20
N ARG A 378 1.61 2.16 -15.06
CA ARG A 378 2.31 3.16 -15.89
C ARG A 378 3.07 4.20 -15.06
N ALA A 379 2.47 4.65 -13.95
CA ALA A 379 3.07 5.64 -13.06
C ALA A 379 4.15 5.06 -12.13
N ALA A 380 4.35 3.74 -12.10
CA ALA A 380 5.33 3.13 -11.21
C ALA A 380 6.76 3.58 -11.56
N THR A 381 7.46 4.14 -10.59
CA THR A 381 8.83 4.67 -10.75
C THR A 381 9.90 3.72 -10.21
N SER A 382 9.49 2.59 -9.61
CA SER A 382 10.39 1.57 -9.08
C SER A 382 9.98 0.17 -9.55
N LEU A 383 10.95 -0.73 -9.62
CA LEU A 383 10.72 -2.11 -10.02
C LEU A 383 9.85 -2.87 -9.02
N GLN A 384 10.00 -2.55 -7.73
CA GLN A 384 9.16 -3.11 -6.68
C GLN A 384 7.70 -2.69 -6.85
N ASP A 385 7.43 -1.42 -7.14
CA ASP A 385 6.07 -0.93 -7.35
C ASP A 385 5.44 -1.55 -8.59
N ALA A 386 6.17 -1.58 -9.71
CA ALA A 386 5.67 -2.18 -10.94
C ALA A 386 5.34 -3.66 -10.76
N VAL A 387 6.23 -4.45 -10.15
CA VAL A 387 5.97 -5.87 -9.86
C VAL A 387 4.81 -6.04 -8.87
N SER A 388 4.79 -5.26 -7.79
CA SER A 388 3.72 -5.31 -6.78
C SER A 388 2.35 -5.02 -7.39
N ILE A 389 2.26 -3.96 -8.20
CA ILE A 389 1.04 -3.60 -8.92
C ILE A 389 0.65 -4.72 -9.88
N PHE A 390 1.59 -5.22 -10.69
CA PHE A 390 1.30 -6.25 -11.68
C PHE A 390 0.72 -7.51 -11.04
N VAL A 391 1.38 -8.01 -9.99
CA VAL A 391 0.95 -9.22 -9.28
C VAL A 391 -0.38 -9.02 -8.57
N ARG A 392 -0.57 -7.88 -7.89
CA ARG A 392 -1.78 -7.63 -7.11
C ARG A 392 -3.00 -7.35 -7.97
N LYS A 393 -2.81 -6.69 -9.11
CA LYS A 393 -3.91 -6.16 -9.91
C LYS A 393 -4.23 -6.99 -11.14
N PHE A 394 -3.23 -7.59 -11.79
CA PHE A 394 -3.43 -8.33 -13.03
C PHE A 394 -3.36 -9.86 -12.82
N GLU A 395 -2.40 -10.37 -12.05
CA GLU A 395 -2.29 -11.83 -11.82
C GLU A 395 -3.20 -12.37 -10.72
N ARG A 396 -3.25 -11.68 -9.56
CA ARG A 396 -4.06 -12.05 -8.39
C ARG A 396 -3.86 -13.50 -7.90
N PRO A 397 -2.61 -13.97 -7.70
CA PRO A 397 -2.38 -15.32 -7.22
C PRO A 397 -2.79 -15.46 -5.74
N ALA A 398 -3.12 -16.69 -5.33
CA ALA A 398 -3.53 -16.99 -3.95
C ALA A 398 -2.47 -16.58 -2.92
N ASP A 399 -1.18 -16.86 -3.19
CA ASP A 399 -0.05 -16.34 -2.42
C ASP A 399 0.50 -15.09 -3.09
N THR A 400 -0.20 -13.97 -2.89
CA THR A 400 0.19 -12.69 -3.47
C THR A 400 1.55 -12.21 -2.98
N ALA A 401 1.89 -12.41 -1.70
CA ALA A 401 3.16 -11.95 -1.13
C ALA A 401 4.34 -12.74 -1.72
N GLY A 402 4.30 -14.08 -1.66
CA GLY A 402 5.37 -14.91 -2.22
C GLY A 402 5.51 -14.75 -3.73
N ALA A 403 4.41 -14.50 -4.45
CA ALA A 403 4.45 -14.18 -5.87
C ALA A 403 5.18 -12.86 -6.18
N ILE A 404 4.97 -11.80 -5.38
CA ILE A 404 5.69 -10.53 -5.51
C ILE A 404 7.18 -10.75 -5.27
N THR A 405 7.56 -11.42 -4.18
CA THR A 405 8.98 -11.69 -3.86
C THR A 405 9.67 -12.42 -5.01
N THR A 406 9.03 -13.48 -5.50
CA THR A 406 9.56 -14.33 -6.57
C THR A 406 9.78 -13.52 -7.84
N ARG A 407 8.80 -12.71 -8.23
CA ARG A 407 8.86 -11.92 -9.47
C ARG A 407 9.78 -10.72 -9.34
N LEU A 408 9.88 -10.11 -8.18
CA LEU A 408 10.85 -9.04 -7.94
C LEU A 408 12.27 -9.59 -8.03
N GLN A 409 12.53 -10.77 -7.47
CA GLN A 409 13.83 -11.41 -7.61
C GLN A 409 14.15 -11.76 -9.07
N ILE A 410 13.17 -12.21 -9.85
CA ILE A 410 13.36 -12.40 -11.30
C ILE A 410 13.69 -11.07 -11.96
N ALA A 411 12.88 -10.03 -11.71
CA ALA A 411 13.00 -8.70 -12.28
C ALA A 411 14.38 -8.06 -12.03
N VAL A 412 14.89 -8.13 -10.79
CA VAL A 412 16.22 -7.63 -10.43
C VAL A 412 17.34 -8.35 -11.20
N ASN A 413 17.17 -9.64 -11.53
CA ASN A 413 18.15 -10.40 -12.32
C ASN A 413 18.06 -10.12 -13.84
N LEU A 414 17.05 -9.38 -14.29
CA LEU A 414 16.85 -9.03 -15.70
C LEU A 414 17.44 -7.67 -16.06
N VAL A 415 17.97 -6.91 -15.11
CA VAL A 415 18.39 -5.52 -15.32
C VAL A 415 19.89 -5.36 -15.09
N HIS A 416 20.52 -4.45 -15.84
CA HIS A 416 21.91 -4.01 -15.66
C HIS A 416 21.99 -2.61 -15.06
#